data_AF-A0A7K1JLC6-F1
#
_entry.id   AF-A0A7K1JLC6-F1
#
_cell.length_a   1.000
_cell.length_b   1.000
_cell.length_c   1.000
_cell.angle_alpha   90.00
_cell.angle_beta   90.00
_cell.angle_gamma   90.00
#
_symmetry.space_group_name_H-M   'P 1'
#
loop_
_entity.id
_entity.type
_entity.pdbx_description
1 polymer ?
#
loop_
_entity_poly.entity_id
_entity_poly.type
_entity_poly.pdbx_seq_one_letter_code
_entity_poly.pdbx_strand_id
1 'polypeptide(L)'
;MDDHNRIAVSRRFFVVTVAVAILYVPLALNYTWPLFAPGMSRWQDVVNTLINGRDYAVGTGSVESVRHSAYAAHRVVLAVHTTLAAVALALGLFQFSPRLREQRPAVHRWTGRAYLALMSVSMLTALAFLYLTPAAQHFVGPAFETQLRALAIGTFGSAWYAVYAIRRRDVITHRAWMTYSIALMMTAPLLRVIWIGIQPLIPQHDLLTNIGVGAIVLGVAAPASAVFGFMLTRHPEPDAQVASASGWTYAAALSLAALGSLVYTGLVLRLPPAIPHTLVIFHVVPAWITIALAIRGVVRARALGNTARERQWRWALWGFAAAPTFASLYAQIVPPVFTVADAVLAGGMDGTVIPITASFALMVHAAARSQRQADHQDQPDALAVA
;
A
#
# COMPACT_ATOMS: atom_id res chain seq x y z
N MET A 1 21.20 -9.51 23.71
CA MET A 1 20.45 -8.28 24.08
C MET A 1 19.41 -7.82 23.03
N ASP A 2 19.11 -8.60 21.98
CA ASP A 2 18.45 -8.06 20.76
C ASP A 2 16.98 -8.44 20.55
N ASP A 3 16.47 -9.51 21.20
CA ASP A 3 15.11 -10.00 20.93
C ASP A 3 14.01 -9.22 21.66
N HIS A 4 14.27 -8.77 22.89
CA HIS A 4 13.32 -7.95 23.64
C HIS A 4 13.03 -6.61 22.95
N ASN A 5 14.06 -5.97 22.38
CA ASN A 5 13.89 -4.71 21.64
C ASN A 5 13.16 -4.91 20.30
N ARG A 6 13.38 -6.04 19.61
CA ARG A 6 12.69 -6.38 18.35
C ARG A 6 11.19 -6.61 18.57
N ILE A 7 10.83 -7.32 19.64
CA ILE A 7 9.43 -7.54 20.04
C ILE A 7 8.77 -6.22 20.48
N ALA A 8 9.51 -5.35 21.16
CA ALA A 8 9.01 -4.05 21.60
C ALA A 8 8.72 -3.10 20.41
N VAL A 9 9.62 -3.02 19.42
CA VAL A 9 9.44 -2.16 18.23
C VAL A 9 8.30 -2.67 17.34
N SER A 10 8.19 -3.99 17.12
CA SER A 10 7.09 -4.57 16.34
C SER A 10 5.73 -4.34 17.00
N ARG A 11 5.68 -4.42 18.34
CA ARG A 11 4.47 -4.13 19.11
C ARG A 11 4.08 -2.65 19.04
N ARG A 12 5.03 -1.73 19.15
CA ARG A 12 4.77 -0.28 19.02
C ARG A 12 4.22 0.05 17.64
N PHE A 13 4.84 -0.45 16.58
CA PHE A 13 4.36 -0.24 15.21
C PHE A 13 2.95 -0.79 15.01
N PHE A 14 2.67 -1.99 15.50
CA PHE A 14 1.33 -2.57 15.46
C PHE A 14 0.30 -1.69 16.20
N VAL A 15 0.62 -1.22 17.40
CA VAL A 15 -0.26 -0.34 18.19
C VAL A 15 -0.54 0.97 17.46
N VAL A 16 0.47 1.58 16.84
CA VAL A 16 0.30 2.81 16.06
C VAL A 16 -0.62 2.58 14.85
N THR A 17 -0.41 1.51 14.08
CA THR A 17 -1.27 1.16 12.94
C THR A 17 -2.71 0.92 13.37
N VAL A 18 -2.92 0.21 14.48
CA VAL A 18 -4.24 -0.02 15.06
C VAL A 18 -4.88 1.30 15.51
N ALA A 19 -4.14 2.18 16.17
CA ALA A 19 -4.64 3.49 16.60
C ALA A 19 -5.07 4.35 15.42
N VAL A 20 -4.25 4.42 14.36
CA VAL A 20 -4.58 5.13 13.12
C VAL A 20 -5.88 4.60 12.50
N ALA A 21 -6.03 3.27 12.44
CA ALA A 21 -7.24 2.65 11.90
C ALA A 21 -8.47 2.94 12.77
N ILE A 22 -8.35 2.83 14.10
CA ILE A 22 -9.46 3.10 15.04
C ILE A 22 -9.92 4.56 14.95
N LEU A 23 -8.98 5.52 14.91
CA LEU A 23 -9.32 6.94 14.79
C LEU A 23 -9.96 7.28 13.44
N TYR A 24 -9.61 6.53 12.38
CA TYR A 24 -10.15 6.76 11.05
C TYR A 24 -11.58 6.23 10.86
N VAL A 25 -11.94 5.11 11.47
CA VAL A 25 -13.25 4.46 11.25
C VAL A 25 -14.44 5.40 11.48
N PRO A 26 -14.53 6.17 12.60
CA PRO A 26 -15.62 7.13 12.80
C PRO A 26 -15.66 8.23 11.73
N LEU A 27 -14.50 8.72 11.30
CA LEU A 27 -14.40 9.75 10.27
C LEU A 27 -14.94 9.24 8.92
N ALA A 28 -14.60 7.99 8.57
CA ALA A 28 -15.06 7.35 7.35
C ALA A 28 -16.58 7.10 7.36
N LEU A 29 -17.13 6.64 8.49
CA LEU A 29 -18.57 6.40 8.65
C LEU A 29 -19.38 7.70 8.53
N ASN A 30 -18.90 8.78 9.13
CA ASN A 30 -19.58 10.08 9.12
C ASN A 30 -19.43 10.85 7.80
N TYR A 31 -18.42 10.53 6.97
CA TYR A 31 -18.02 11.35 5.82
C TYR A 31 -19.16 11.73 4.87
N THR A 32 -20.08 10.80 4.61
CA THR A 32 -21.18 10.98 3.65
C THR A 32 -22.48 11.49 4.26
N TRP A 33 -22.62 11.55 5.59
CA TRP A 33 -23.87 11.95 6.25
C TRP A 33 -24.38 13.33 5.81
N PRO A 34 -23.54 14.37 5.63
CA PRO A 34 -23.99 15.68 5.18
C PRO A 34 -24.59 15.68 3.76
N LEU A 35 -24.31 14.65 2.93
CA LEU A 35 -24.90 14.49 1.60
C LEU A 35 -26.36 13.99 1.65
N PHE A 36 -26.78 13.42 2.77
CA PHE A 36 -28.15 12.93 3.01
C PHE A 36 -28.97 13.87 3.86
N ALA A 37 -28.37 14.45 4.91
CA ALA A 37 -29.00 15.51 5.69
C ALA A 37 -28.08 16.73 5.73
N PRO A 38 -28.36 17.74 4.89
CA PRO A 38 -27.64 19.00 4.91
C PRO A 38 -27.66 19.62 6.32
N GLY A 39 -26.51 20.14 6.77
CA GLY A 39 -26.35 20.72 8.11
C GLY A 39 -25.70 19.79 9.13
N MET A 40 -25.60 18.49 8.86
CA MET A 40 -24.74 17.61 9.67
C MET A 40 -23.25 17.99 9.50
N SER A 41 -22.49 17.93 10.59
CA SER A 41 -21.04 18.17 10.55
C SER A 41 -20.31 17.00 9.89
N ARG A 42 -19.34 17.30 9.03
CA ARG A 42 -18.35 16.34 8.55
C ARG A 42 -17.15 16.33 9.50
N TRP A 43 -17.01 15.29 10.32
CA TRP A 43 -15.98 15.22 11.37
C TRP A 43 -14.56 15.30 10.84
N GLN A 44 -14.30 14.73 9.65
CA GLN A 44 -12.99 14.86 9.01
C GLN A 44 -12.64 16.33 8.74
N ASP A 45 -13.60 17.12 8.26
CA ASP A 45 -13.39 18.53 7.94
C ASP A 45 -13.28 19.36 9.22
N VAL A 46 -13.99 18.98 10.29
CA VAL A 46 -13.82 19.59 11.62
C VAL A 46 -12.40 19.38 12.14
N VAL A 47 -11.90 18.14 12.13
CA VAL A 47 -10.52 17.83 12.55
C VAL A 47 -9.51 18.62 11.70
N ASN A 48 -9.70 18.63 10.38
CA ASN A 48 -8.80 19.35 9.50
C ASN A 48 -8.88 20.88 9.69
N THR A 49 -10.07 21.43 9.94
CA THR A 49 -10.26 22.86 10.25
C THR A 49 -9.55 23.24 11.55
N LEU A 50 -9.58 22.38 12.57
CA LEU A 50 -8.88 22.62 13.84
C LEU A 50 -7.35 22.67 13.67
N ILE A 51 -6.80 21.86 12.76
CA ILE A 51 -5.35 21.75 12.56
C ILE A 51 -4.83 22.81 11.57
N ASN A 52 -5.55 22.97 10.45
CA ASN A 52 -5.06 23.70 9.27
C ASN A 52 -5.88 24.93 8.90
N GLY A 53 -6.96 25.22 9.65
CA GLY A 53 -7.87 26.32 9.35
C GLY A 53 -8.96 25.97 8.33
N ARG A 54 -10.03 26.77 8.32
CA ARG A 54 -11.23 26.52 7.51
C ARG A 54 -10.97 26.67 6.01
N ASP A 55 -10.16 27.64 5.62
CA ASP A 55 -9.87 27.92 4.21
C ASP A 55 -9.19 26.74 3.53
N TYR A 56 -8.24 26.09 4.22
CA TYR A 56 -7.62 24.86 3.73
C TYR A 56 -8.61 23.68 3.70
N ALA A 57 -9.41 23.54 4.75
CA ALA A 57 -10.24 22.36 4.93
C ALA A 57 -11.44 22.28 3.98
N VAL A 58 -12.11 23.41 3.74
CA VAL A 58 -13.36 23.48 2.99
C VAL A 58 -13.43 24.63 1.98
N GLY A 59 -12.38 25.46 1.89
CA GLY A 59 -12.31 26.57 0.94
C GLY A 59 -11.99 26.12 -0.48
N THR A 60 -11.61 27.07 -1.33
CA THR A 60 -11.26 26.84 -2.74
C THR A 60 -10.09 25.86 -2.86
N GLY A 61 -10.22 24.86 -3.74
CA GLY A 61 -9.20 23.81 -3.93
C GLY A 61 -9.31 22.65 -2.92
N SER A 62 -10.27 22.70 -1.98
CA SER A 62 -10.62 21.55 -1.13
C SER A 62 -11.40 20.48 -1.90
N VAL A 63 -11.43 19.26 -1.36
CA VAL A 63 -12.28 18.17 -1.89
C VAL A 63 -13.75 18.59 -1.91
N GLU A 64 -14.22 19.31 -0.89
CA GLU A 64 -15.60 19.82 -0.88
C GLU A 64 -15.85 20.71 -2.09
N SER A 65 -15.01 21.73 -2.30
CA SER A 65 -15.19 22.68 -3.41
C SER A 65 -15.16 22.03 -4.80
N VAL A 66 -14.30 21.02 -5.00
CA VAL A 66 -14.06 20.43 -6.33
C VAL A 66 -14.93 19.19 -6.61
N ARG A 67 -15.36 18.46 -5.57
CA ARG A 67 -16.06 17.16 -5.72
C ARG A 67 -17.48 17.14 -5.20
N HIS A 68 -17.98 18.20 -4.56
CA HIS A 68 -19.31 18.20 -3.96
C HIS A 68 -20.41 17.72 -4.92
N SER A 69 -20.46 18.25 -6.15
CA SER A 69 -21.50 17.89 -7.13
C SER A 69 -21.48 16.41 -7.50
N ALA A 70 -20.30 15.86 -7.81
CA ALA A 70 -20.12 14.44 -8.11
C ALA A 70 -20.46 13.55 -6.90
N TYR A 71 -20.06 13.95 -5.70
CA TYR A 71 -20.38 13.22 -4.47
C TYR A 71 -21.86 13.26 -4.15
N ALA A 72 -22.53 14.39 -4.35
CA ALA A 72 -23.98 14.51 -4.15
C ALA A 72 -24.77 13.65 -5.15
N ALA A 73 -24.40 13.69 -6.44
CA ALA A 73 -25.04 12.89 -7.48
C ALA A 73 -24.92 11.37 -7.24
N HIS A 74 -23.80 10.93 -6.66
CA HIS A 74 -23.53 9.50 -6.40
C HIS A 74 -23.43 9.16 -4.91
N ARG A 75 -24.12 9.92 -4.05
CA ARG A 75 -24.05 9.82 -2.58
C ARG A 75 -24.30 8.43 -2.03
N VAL A 76 -25.20 7.66 -2.64
CA VAL A 76 -25.51 6.27 -2.21
C VAL A 76 -24.33 5.35 -2.46
N VAL A 77 -23.72 5.41 -3.64
CA VAL A 77 -22.55 4.60 -3.98
C VAL A 77 -21.38 4.93 -3.05
N LEU A 78 -21.17 6.22 -2.79
CA LEU A 78 -20.12 6.68 -1.87
C LEU A 78 -20.39 6.26 -0.42
N ALA A 79 -21.65 6.31 0.04
CA ALA A 79 -22.02 5.87 1.38
C ALA A 79 -21.81 4.38 1.57
N VAL A 80 -22.19 3.56 0.58
CA VAL A 80 -21.93 2.12 0.60
C VAL A 80 -20.43 1.85 0.62
N HIS A 81 -19.66 2.48 -0.27
CA HIS A 81 -18.21 2.31 -0.30
C HIS A 81 -17.56 2.64 1.05
N THR A 82 -17.79 3.84 1.56
CA THR A 82 -17.14 4.37 2.79
C THR A 82 -17.56 3.59 4.03
N THR A 83 -18.84 3.27 4.17
CA THR A 83 -19.37 2.53 5.32
C THR A 83 -18.83 1.10 5.34
N LEU A 84 -18.94 0.38 4.22
CA LEU A 84 -18.47 -1.00 4.16
C LEU A 84 -16.95 -1.07 4.26
N ALA A 85 -16.21 -0.10 3.70
CA ALA A 85 -14.75 -0.01 3.87
C ALA A 85 -14.37 0.17 5.33
N ALA A 86 -15.04 1.07 6.05
CA ALA A 86 -14.74 1.36 7.45
C ALA A 86 -14.99 0.14 8.35
N VAL A 87 -16.12 -0.54 8.16
CA VAL A 87 -16.45 -1.76 8.92
C VAL A 87 -15.48 -2.89 8.55
N ALA A 88 -15.18 -3.09 7.27
CA ALA A 88 -14.19 -4.07 6.83
C ALA A 88 -12.81 -3.78 7.47
N LEU A 89 -12.37 -2.52 7.47
CA LEU A 89 -11.10 -2.13 8.07
C LEU A 89 -11.01 -2.49 9.54
N ALA A 90 -12.07 -2.19 10.30
CA ALA A 90 -12.17 -2.55 11.71
C ALA A 90 -12.06 -4.08 11.92
N LEU A 91 -12.75 -4.88 11.10
CA LEU A 91 -12.67 -6.35 11.14
C LEU A 91 -11.29 -6.87 10.74
N GLY A 92 -10.62 -6.20 9.80
CA GLY A 92 -9.29 -6.53 9.31
C GLY A 92 -8.22 -6.50 10.40
N LEU A 93 -8.32 -5.57 11.36
CA LEU A 93 -7.37 -5.45 12.48
C LEU A 93 -7.34 -6.73 13.34
N PHE A 94 -8.48 -7.39 13.52
CA PHE A 94 -8.56 -8.62 14.30
C PHE A 94 -7.95 -9.83 13.58
N GLN A 95 -7.80 -9.79 12.25
CA GLN A 95 -7.25 -10.89 11.46
C GLN A 95 -5.75 -11.14 11.72
N PHE A 96 -5.04 -10.14 12.23
CA PHE A 96 -3.63 -10.27 12.59
C PHE A 96 -3.37 -10.89 13.96
N SER A 97 -4.42 -11.14 14.76
CA SER A 97 -4.28 -11.73 16.10
C SER A 97 -3.92 -13.22 16.03
N PRO A 98 -2.71 -13.64 16.49
CA PRO A 98 -2.37 -15.06 16.55
C PRO A 98 -3.29 -15.83 17.49
N ARG A 99 -3.67 -15.22 18.62
CA ARG A 99 -4.59 -15.80 19.61
C ARG A 99 -5.95 -16.12 19.00
N LEU A 100 -6.50 -15.22 18.19
CA LEU A 100 -7.80 -15.45 17.54
C LEU A 100 -7.71 -16.62 16.56
N ARG A 101 -6.61 -16.69 15.80
CA ARG A 101 -6.38 -17.73 14.80
C ARG A 101 -6.16 -19.12 15.41
N GLU A 102 -5.45 -19.20 16.53
CA GLU A 102 -5.05 -20.46 17.18
C GLU A 102 -6.09 -20.96 18.19
N GLN A 103 -6.66 -20.06 19.02
CA GLN A 103 -7.59 -20.45 20.10
C GLN A 103 -9.05 -20.42 19.68
N ARG A 104 -9.42 -19.59 18.68
CA ARG A 104 -10.81 -19.43 18.23
C ARG A 104 -10.91 -19.42 16.70
N PRO A 105 -10.48 -20.51 16.01
CA PRO A 105 -10.40 -20.56 14.55
C PRO A 105 -11.75 -20.31 13.85
N ALA A 106 -12.87 -20.71 14.46
CA ALA A 106 -14.20 -20.42 13.92
C ALA A 106 -14.47 -18.91 13.84
N VAL A 107 -14.10 -18.15 14.88
CA VAL A 107 -14.27 -16.70 14.91
C VAL A 107 -13.38 -16.03 13.87
N HIS A 108 -12.12 -16.46 13.75
CA HIS A 108 -11.21 -15.97 12.69
C HIS A 108 -11.82 -16.19 11.29
N ARG A 109 -12.37 -17.38 11.01
CA ARG A 109 -12.97 -17.70 9.70
C ARG A 109 -14.21 -16.86 9.41
N TRP A 110 -15.13 -16.72 10.35
CA TRP A 110 -16.36 -15.93 10.14
C TRP A 110 -16.08 -14.43 10.03
N THR A 111 -15.21 -13.89 10.89
CA THR A 111 -14.79 -12.48 10.79
C THR A 111 -14.02 -12.21 9.50
N GLY A 112 -13.17 -13.13 9.06
CA GLY A 112 -12.48 -13.04 7.77
C GLY A 112 -13.43 -13.12 6.57
N ARG A 113 -14.48 -13.94 6.63
CA ARG A 113 -15.53 -13.98 5.60
C ARG A 113 -16.33 -12.68 5.54
N ALA A 114 -16.72 -12.14 6.69
CA ALA A 114 -17.40 -10.85 6.77
C ALA A 114 -16.51 -9.72 6.20
N TYR A 115 -15.23 -9.67 6.60
CA TYR A 115 -14.24 -8.77 6.03
C TYR A 115 -14.21 -8.86 4.50
N LEU A 116 -14.07 -10.07 3.94
CA LEU A 116 -13.97 -10.29 2.49
C LEU A 116 -15.22 -9.82 1.75
N ALA A 117 -16.41 -10.10 2.27
CA ALA A 117 -17.67 -9.69 1.66
C ALA A 117 -17.79 -8.16 1.65
N LEU A 118 -17.58 -7.51 2.80
CA LEU A 118 -17.70 -6.06 2.95
C LEU A 118 -16.66 -5.33 2.09
N MET A 119 -15.39 -5.77 2.14
CA MET A 119 -14.32 -5.23 1.30
C MET A 119 -14.64 -5.39 -0.18
N SER A 120 -15.11 -6.57 -0.61
CA SER A 120 -15.44 -6.83 -2.03
C SER A 120 -16.51 -5.88 -2.54
N VAL A 121 -17.63 -5.76 -1.83
CA VAL A 121 -18.71 -4.83 -2.21
C VAL A 121 -18.19 -3.39 -2.21
N SER A 122 -17.44 -3.01 -1.17
CA SER A 122 -16.85 -1.68 -1.09
C SER A 122 -15.93 -1.34 -2.28
N MET A 123 -15.02 -2.24 -2.67
CA MET A 123 -14.12 -2.02 -3.81
C MET A 123 -14.88 -1.96 -5.13
N LEU A 124 -15.89 -2.80 -5.34
CA LEU A 124 -16.72 -2.77 -6.55
C LEU A 124 -17.52 -1.46 -6.65
N THR A 125 -18.07 -0.97 -5.53
CA THR A 125 -18.76 0.33 -5.52
C THR A 125 -17.82 1.52 -5.73
N ALA A 126 -16.57 1.45 -5.23
CA ALA A 126 -15.55 2.45 -5.55
C ALA A 126 -15.23 2.47 -7.05
N LEU A 127 -15.03 1.31 -7.67
CA LEU A 127 -14.78 1.21 -9.11
C LEU A 127 -15.97 1.76 -9.91
N ALA A 128 -17.19 1.38 -9.54
CA ALA A 128 -18.39 1.92 -10.18
C ALA A 128 -18.43 3.45 -10.11
N PHE A 129 -18.17 4.04 -8.94
CA PHE A 129 -18.07 5.50 -8.80
C PHE A 129 -16.98 6.08 -9.72
N LEU A 130 -15.76 5.52 -9.69
CA LEU A 130 -14.62 6.02 -10.46
C LEU A 130 -14.77 5.90 -11.99
N TYR A 131 -15.64 5.02 -12.49
CA TYR A 131 -15.93 4.92 -13.92
C TYR A 131 -17.17 5.71 -14.35
N LEU A 132 -18.06 6.03 -13.42
CA LEU A 132 -19.29 6.80 -13.69
C LEU A 132 -19.12 8.30 -13.45
N THR A 133 -18.06 8.72 -12.74
CA THR A 133 -17.77 10.15 -12.50
C THR A 133 -16.55 10.61 -13.28
N PRO A 134 -16.56 11.86 -13.79
CA PRO A 134 -15.36 12.45 -14.38
C PRO A 134 -14.29 12.70 -13.32
N ALA A 135 -13.05 12.89 -13.79
CA ALA A 135 -11.92 13.25 -12.94
C ALA A 135 -12.15 14.55 -12.16
N ALA A 136 -11.51 14.67 -11.00
CA ALA A 136 -11.47 15.95 -10.28
C ALA A 136 -10.87 17.04 -11.18
N GLN A 137 -11.49 18.23 -11.22
CA GLN A 137 -10.99 19.37 -11.98
C GLN A 137 -9.76 19.99 -11.29
N HIS A 138 -8.66 19.26 -11.28
CA HIS A 138 -7.40 19.60 -10.65
C HIS A 138 -6.27 18.84 -11.34
N PHE A 139 -5.04 19.38 -11.38
CA PHE A 139 -3.91 18.77 -12.10
C PHE A 139 -3.52 17.38 -11.57
N VAL A 140 -3.84 17.07 -10.31
CA VAL A 140 -3.64 15.75 -9.68
C VAL A 140 -4.77 14.77 -10.00
N GLY A 141 -5.93 15.27 -10.42
CA GLY A 141 -7.20 14.53 -10.50
C GLY A 141 -7.11 13.23 -11.31
N PRO A 142 -6.75 13.29 -12.61
CA PRO A 142 -6.69 12.11 -13.46
C PRO A 142 -5.72 11.03 -12.96
N ALA A 143 -4.52 11.43 -12.55
CA ALA A 143 -3.50 10.54 -11.98
C ALA A 143 -3.93 9.90 -10.64
N PHE A 144 -4.58 10.68 -9.77
CA PHE A 144 -5.06 10.13 -8.51
C PHE A 144 -6.19 9.13 -8.71
N GLU A 145 -7.07 9.35 -9.69
CA GLU A 145 -8.12 8.38 -10.00
C GLU A 145 -7.58 7.07 -10.58
N THR A 146 -6.51 7.08 -11.38
CA THR A 146 -5.87 5.82 -11.82
C THR A 146 -5.37 5.05 -10.61
N GLN A 147 -4.77 5.74 -9.65
CA GLN A 147 -4.31 5.12 -8.42
C GLN A 147 -5.44 4.56 -7.57
N LEU A 148 -6.56 5.28 -7.45
CA LEU A 148 -7.74 4.75 -6.75
C LEU A 148 -8.31 3.50 -7.43
N ARG A 149 -8.33 3.46 -8.77
CA ARG A 149 -8.74 2.26 -9.54
C ARG A 149 -7.75 1.10 -9.31
N ALA A 150 -6.45 1.36 -9.44
CA ALA A 150 -5.39 0.37 -9.21
C ALA A 150 -5.43 -0.17 -7.77
N LEU A 151 -5.68 0.70 -6.78
CA LEU A 151 -5.83 0.34 -5.38
C LEU A 151 -7.05 -0.56 -5.16
N ALA A 152 -8.20 -0.23 -5.75
CA ALA A 152 -9.41 -1.04 -5.63
C ALA A 152 -9.22 -2.43 -6.26
N ILE A 153 -8.65 -2.48 -7.47
CA ILE A 153 -8.33 -3.72 -8.19
C ILE A 153 -7.28 -4.54 -7.42
N GLY A 154 -6.21 -3.90 -6.95
CA GLY A 154 -5.13 -4.54 -6.20
C GLY A 154 -5.60 -5.10 -4.86
N THR A 155 -6.42 -4.35 -4.13
CA THR A 155 -6.99 -4.77 -2.84
C THR A 155 -7.91 -5.99 -3.03
N PHE A 156 -8.80 -5.91 -4.02
CA PHE A 156 -9.71 -7.00 -4.37
C PHE A 156 -8.95 -8.24 -4.86
N GLY A 157 -8.06 -8.07 -5.83
CA GLY A 157 -7.29 -9.14 -6.46
C GLY A 157 -6.38 -9.86 -5.48
N SER A 158 -5.64 -9.13 -4.64
CA SER A 158 -4.78 -9.72 -3.61
C SER A 158 -5.57 -10.52 -2.57
N ALA A 159 -6.73 -10.00 -2.11
CA ALA A 159 -7.60 -10.71 -1.18
C ALA A 159 -8.13 -12.02 -1.78
N TRP A 160 -8.65 -11.98 -3.01
CA TRP A 160 -9.20 -13.17 -3.67
C TRP A 160 -8.12 -14.17 -4.07
N TYR A 161 -6.92 -13.72 -4.43
CA TYR A 161 -5.77 -14.59 -4.62
C TYR A 161 -5.37 -15.29 -3.31
N ALA A 162 -5.44 -14.59 -2.17
CA ALA A 162 -5.22 -15.20 -0.87
C ALA A 162 -6.30 -16.26 -0.52
N VAL A 163 -7.55 -16.04 -0.91
CA VAL A 163 -8.64 -17.02 -0.75
C VAL A 163 -8.40 -18.24 -1.65
N TYR A 164 -7.97 -18.02 -2.88
CA TYR A 164 -7.58 -19.10 -3.79
C TYR A 164 -6.44 -19.95 -3.20
N ALA A 165 -5.41 -19.30 -2.64
CA ALA A 165 -4.29 -19.97 -2.01
C ALA A 165 -4.72 -20.85 -0.82
N ILE A 166 -5.55 -20.34 0.09
CA ILE A 166 -5.98 -21.13 1.26
C ILE A 166 -6.87 -22.32 0.88
N ARG A 167 -7.67 -22.21 -0.20
CA ARG A 167 -8.43 -23.36 -0.74
C ARG A 167 -7.52 -24.47 -1.25
N ARG A 168 -6.31 -24.12 -1.72
CA ARG A 168 -5.26 -25.07 -2.08
C ARG A 168 -4.33 -25.45 -0.92
N ARG A 169 -4.72 -25.11 0.32
CA ARG A 169 -3.94 -25.33 1.54
C ARG A 169 -2.58 -24.60 1.56
N ASP A 170 -2.37 -23.62 0.68
CA ASP A 170 -1.17 -22.79 0.67
C ASP A 170 -1.31 -21.63 1.68
N VAL A 171 -1.00 -21.93 2.94
CA VAL A 171 -1.10 -20.99 4.06
C VAL A 171 -0.08 -19.85 3.94
N ILE A 172 1.07 -20.09 3.29
CA ILE A 172 2.11 -19.07 3.10
C ILE A 172 1.60 -17.98 2.18
N THR A 173 1.14 -18.38 1.00
CA THR A 173 0.59 -17.47 0.00
C THR A 173 -0.66 -16.78 0.55
N HIS A 174 -1.55 -17.50 1.25
CA HIS A 174 -2.72 -16.89 1.89
C HIS A 174 -2.34 -15.74 2.84
N ARG A 175 -1.45 -15.99 3.81
CA ARG A 175 -1.07 -14.98 4.81
C ARG A 175 -0.38 -13.78 4.16
N ALA A 176 0.49 -14.03 3.17
CA ALA A 176 1.20 -12.97 2.48
C ALA A 176 0.25 -12.04 1.74
N TRP A 177 -0.65 -12.59 0.92
CA TRP A 177 -1.55 -11.79 0.09
C TRP A 177 -2.72 -11.18 0.87
N MET A 178 -3.17 -11.79 1.98
CA MET A 178 -4.08 -11.09 2.92
C MET A 178 -3.39 -9.89 3.58
N THR A 179 -2.12 -10.03 3.98
CA THR A 179 -1.35 -8.91 4.55
C THR A 179 -1.18 -7.81 3.51
N TYR A 180 -0.90 -8.17 2.26
CA TYR A 180 -0.81 -7.24 1.14
C TYR A 180 -2.14 -6.49 0.91
N SER A 181 -3.27 -7.21 0.87
CA SER A 181 -4.60 -6.60 0.75
C SER A 181 -4.90 -5.60 1.87
N ILE A 182 -4.61 -5.96 3.12
CA ILE A 182 -4.86 -5.06 4.25
C ILE A 182 -3.89 -3.87 4.26
N ALA A 183 -2.63 -4.05 3.83
CA ALA A 183 -1.70 -2.95 3.63
C ALA A 183 -2.22 -1.94 2.60
N LEU A 184 -2.85 -2.42 1.52
CA LEU A 184 -3.54 -1.55 0.58
C LEU A 184 -4.77 -0.87 1.20
N MET A 185 -5.59 -1.57 1.99
CA MET A 185 -6.70 -0.91 2.71
C MET A 185 -6.24 0.17 3.69
N MET A 186 -5.07 0.01 4.30
CA MET A 186 -4.46 1.01 5.19
C MET A 186 -4.06 2.31 4.46
N THR A 187 -3.98 2.33 3.14
CA THR A 187 -3.73 3.58 2.40
C THR A 187 -4.81 4.61 2.67
N ALA A 188 -6.08 4.21 2.87
CA ALA A 188 -7.15 5.15 3.15
C ALA A 188 -6.91 5.96 4.44
N PRO A 189 -6.75 5.37 5.63
CA PRO A 189 -6.42 6.13 6.84
C PRO A 189 -5.07 6.85 6.75
N LEU A 190 -4.03 6.20 6.22
CA LEU A 190 -2.70 6.80 6.13
C LEU A 190 -2.69 8.04 5.22
N LEU A 191 -3.44 8.01 4.13
CA LEU A 191 -3.58 9.16 3.23
C LEU A 191 -4.11 10.37 4.01
N ARG A 192 -5.12 10.19 4.88
CA ARG A 192 -5.66 11.28 5.74
C ARG A 192 -4.62 11.81 6.70
N VAL A 193 -3.88 10.92 7.35
CA VAL A 193 -2.80 11.33 8.25
C VAL A 193 -1.76 12.16 7.50
N ILE A 194 -1.38 11.75 6.28
CA ILE A 194 -0.38 12.45 5.48
C ILE A 194 -0.90 13.83 5.05
N TRP A 195 -2.03 13.92 4.34
CA TRP A 195 -2.43 15.21 3.77
C TRP A 195 -2.92 16.21 4.83
N ILE A 196 -3.52 15.75 5.94
CA ILE A 196 -3.86 16.63 7.08
C ILE A 196 -2.59 17.04 7.83
N GLY A 197 -1.68 16.10 8.10
CA GLY A 197 -0.51 16.34 8.95
C GLY A 197 0.65 17.04 8.26
N ILE A 198 0.75 16.97 6.92
CA ILE A 198 1.85 17.59 6.18
C ILE A 198 1.61 19.07 5.87
N GLN A 199 0.35 19.51 5.88
CA GLN A 199 -0.01 20.89 5.54
C GLN A 199 0.76 21.96 6.36
N PRO A 200 0.96 21.84 7.68
CA PRO A 200 1.73 22.81 8.44
C PRO A 200 3.21 22.91 8.02
N LEU A 201 3.74 21.85 7.41
CA LEU A 201 5.13 21.80 6.93
C LEU A 201 5.26 22.35 5.50
N ILE A 202 4.17 22.38 4.75
CA ILE A 202 4.13 22.76 3.33
C ILE A 202 2.89 23.62 3.07
N PRO A 203 2.81 24.82 3.66
CA PRO A 203 1.62 25.66 3.62
C PRO A 203 1.27 26.16 2.20
N GLN A 204 2.21 26.08 1.26
CA GLN A 204 2.03 26.47 -0.13
C GLN A 204 1.18 25.49 -0.95
N HIS A 205 0.96 24.28 -0.45
CA HIS A 205 0.10 23.31 -1.13
C HIS A 205 -1.36 23.50 -0.73
N ASP A 206 -2.25 23.37 -1.70
CA ASP A 206 -3.67 23.18 -1.40
C ASP A 206 -3.95 21.73 -0.98
N LEU A 207 -5.19 21.46 -0.61
CA LEU A 207 -5.59 20.16 -0.09
C LEU A 207 -5.42 19.05 -1.13
N LEU A 208 -5.86 19.28 -2.38
CA LEU A 208 -5.74 18.27 -3.43
C LEU A 208 -4.29 17.98 -3.82
N THR A 209 -3.40 18.97 -3.77
CA THR A 209 -1.95 18.79 -3.94
C THR A 209 -1.38 17.90 -2.86
N ASN A 210 -1.75 18.11 -1.58
CA ASN A 210 -1.28 17.26 -0.48
C ASN A 210 -1.90 15.85 -0.50
N ILE A 211 -3.11 15.68 -1.05
CA ILE A 211 -3.61 14.34 -1.41
C ILE A 211 -2.69 13.69 -2.44
N GLY A 212 -2.28 14.42 -3.48
CA GLY A 212 -1.31 13.94 -4.48
C GLY A 212 0.03 13.55 -3.88
N VAL A 213 0.56 14.35 -2.95
CA VAL A 213 1.76 14.02 -2.17
C VAL A 213 1.58 12.70 -1.43
N GLY A 214 0.49 12.55 -0.67
CA GLY A 214 0.22 11.33 0.08
C GLY A 214 0.05 10.10 -0.82
N ALA A 215 -0.59 10.27 -1.97
CA ALA A 215 -0.75 9.27 -3.01
C ALA A 215 0.60 8.77 -3.55
N ILE A 216 1.52 9.68 -3.90
CA ILE A 216 2.87 9.34 -4.36
C ILE A 216 3.65 8.59 -3.27
N VAL A 217 3.62 9.08 -2.03
CA VAL A 217 4.29 8.41 -0.89
C VAL A 217 3.74 7.00 -0.69
N LEU A 218 2.42 6.84 -0.72
CA LEU A 218 1.76 5.55 -0.49
C LEU A 218 1.94 4.55 -1.64
N GLY A 219 2.19 5.02 -2.88
CA GLY A 219 2.58 4.17 -3.99
C GLY A 219 3.84 3.34 -3.70
N VAL A 220 4.76 3.88 -2.88
CA VAL A 220 5.93 3.14 -2.38
C VAL A 220 5.64 2.47 -1.04
N ALA A 221 5.14 3.25 -0.07
CA ALA A 221 5.07 2.81 1.32
C ALA A 221 4.08 1.65 1.54
N ALA A 222 2.95 1.62 0.84
CA ALA A 222 1.94 0.57 1.01
C ALA A 222 2.45 -0.81 0.57
N PRO A 223 2.91 -1.02 -0.68
CA PRO A 223 3.46 -2.32 -1.07
C PRO A 223 4.74 -2.66 -0.31
N ALA A 224 5.58 -1.68 0.04
CA ALA A 224 6.76 -1.91 0.88
C ALA A 224 6.38 -2.43 2.29
N SER A 225 5.31 -1.91 2.89
CA SER A 225 4.84 -2.38 4.19
C SER A 225 4.41 -3.86 4.15
N ALA A 226 3.82 -4.31 3.04
CA ALA A 226 3.49 -5.72 2.83
C ALA A 226 4.74 -6.59 2.71
N VAL A 227 5.76 -6.12 1.97
CA VAL A 227 7.09 -6.78 1.89
C VAL A 227 7.69 -6.91 3.28
N PHE A 228 7.74 -5.82 4.06
CA PHE A 228 8.29 -5.85 5.40
C PHE A 228 7.47 -6.74 6.35
N GLY A 229 6.14 -6.71 6.27
CA GLY A 229 5.26 -7.59 7.04
C GLY A 229 5.50 -9.08 6.74
N PHE A 230 5.70 -9.42 5.48
CA PHE A 230 6.09 -10.78 5.09
C PHE A 230 7.48 -11.14 5.62
N MET A 231 8.45 -10.23 5.51
CA MET A 231 9.79 -10.45 6.04
C MET A 231 9.79 -10.64 7.56
N LEU A 232 8.99 -9.88 8.31
CA LEU A 232 8.91 -9.99 9.77
C LEU A 232 8.24 -11.28 10.25
N THR A 233 7.37 -11.87 9.44
CA THR A 233 6.60 -13.07 9.80
C THR A 233 7.18 -14.37 9.23
N ARG A 234 8.11 -14.28 8.28
CA ARG A 234 8.73 -15.44 7.63
C ARG A 234 10.22 -15.46 7.88
N HIS A 235 10.67 -16.57 8.45
CA HIS A 235 12.08 -16.91 8.58
C HIS A 235 12.35 -18.03 7.59
N PRO A 236 13.22 -17.84 6.59
CA PRO A 236 13.59 -18.91 5.68
C PRO A 236 14.43 -19.94 6.44
N GLU A 237 14.23 -21.21 6.12
CA GLU A 237 15.12 -22.26 6.58
C GLU A 237 16.50 -22.11 5.91
N PRO A 238 17.58 -22.54 6.58
CA PRO A 238 18.90 -22.58 5.97
C PRO A 238 18.88 -23.47 4.72
N ASP A 239 19.21 -22.88 3.57
CA ASP A 239 19.30 -23.58 2.29
C ASP A 239 20.76 -23.58 1.86
N ALA A 240 21.42 -24.73 2.02
CA ALA A 240 22.84 -24.92 1.69
C ALA A 240 23.14 -24.70 0.20
N GLN A 241 22.13 -24.73 -0.67
CA GLN A 241 22.29 -24.50 -2.11
C GLN A 241 22.32 -23.01 -2.48
N VAL A 242 21.96 -22.12 -1.54
CA VAL A 242 21.90 -20.67 -1.80
C VAL A 242 23.23 -20.02 -1.45
N ALA A 243 23.98 -19.63 -2.46
CA ALA A 243 25.19 -18.83 -2.29
C ALA A 243 24.87 -17.33 -2.07
N SER A 244 25.77 -16.65 -1.37
CA SER A 244 25.77 -15.19 -1.27
C SER A 244 26.02 -14.57 -2.66
N ALA A 245 25.34 -13.47 -3.00
CA ALA A 245 25.54 -12.84 -4.30
C ALA A 245 26.85 -12.04 -4.37
N SER A 246 27.34 -11.75 -5.57
CA SER A 246 28.45 -10.81 -5.73
C SER A 246 28.05 -9.39 -5.27
N GLY A 247 29.03 -8.62 -4.77
CA GLY A 247 28.85 -7.19 -4.48
C GLY A 247 28.32 -6.39 -5.68
N TRP A 248 28.71 -6.81 -6.89
CA TRP A 248 28.24 -6.22 -8.15
C TRP A 248 26.71 -6.23 -8.29
N THR A 249 26.03 -7.29 -7.82
CA THR A 249 24.56 -7.36 -7.88
C THR A 249 23.88 -6.24 -7.11
N TYR A 250 24.46 -5.83 -5.98
CA TYR A 250 23.94 -4.74 -5.16
C TYR A 250 24.31 -3.38 -5.75
N ALA A 251 25.52 -3.25 -6.30
CA ALA A 251 25.93 -2.05 -7.03
C ALA A 251 25.01 -1.79 -8.23
N ALA A 252 24.68 -2.83 -9.01
CA ALA A 252 23.76 -2.72 -10.15
C ALA A 252 22.36 -2.27 -9.74
N ALA A 253 21.82 -2.80 -8.64
CA ALA A 253 20.53 -2.37 -8.11
C ALA A 253 20.57 -0.88 -7.67
N LEU A 254 21.63 -0.45 -6.99
CA LEU A 254 21.79 0.96 -6.59
C LEU A 254 21.95 1.89 -7.79
N SER A 255 22.68 1.48 -8.81
CA SER A 255 22.82 2.24 -10.06
C SER A 255 21.47 2.37 -10.78
N LEU A 256 20.67 1.30 -10.84
CA LEU A 256 19.32 1.37 -11.40
C LEU A 256 18.44 2.38 -10.64
N ALA A 257 18.47 2.33 -9.31
CA ALA A 257 17.71 3.26 -8.47
C ALA A 257 18.14 4.72 -8.66
N ALA A 258 19.46 4.97 -8.74
CA ALA A 258 20.01 6.29 -8.98
C ALA A 258 19.62 6.83 -10.36
N LEU A 259 19.83 6.05 -11.42
CA LEU A 259 19.46 6.44 -12.78
C LEU A 259 17.95 6.66 -12.91
N GLY A 260 17.13 5.76 -12.36
CA GLY A 260 15.67 5.91 -12.36
C GLY A 260 15.23 7.17 -11.61
N SER A 261 15.86 7.48 -10.47
CA SER A 261 15.56 8.69 -9.69
C SER A 261 15.92 9.96 -10.46
N LEU A 262 17.06 9.98 -11.15
CA LEU A 262 17.49 11.10 -11.98
C LEU A 262 16.54 11.33 -13.16
N VAL A 263 16.14 10.26 -13.85
CA VAL A 263 15.18 10.33 -14.97
C VAL A 263 13.83 10.86 -14.47
N TYR A 264 13.29 10.28 -13.40
CA TYR A 264 12.01 10.72 -12.83
C TYR A 264 12.07 12.19 -12.38
N THR A 265 13.18 12.59 -11.74
CA THR A 265 13.42 13.99 -11.36
C THR A 265 13.42 14.90 -12.58
N GLY A 266 14.12 14.51 -13.65
CA GLY A 266 14.12 15.25 -14.91
C GLY A 266 12.74 15.40 -15.53
N LEU A 267 11.87 14.38 -15.43
CA LEU A 267 10.48 14.46 -15.89
C LEU A 267 9.66 15.45 -15.06
N VAL A 268 9.76 15.39 -13.72
CA VAL A 268 9.02 16.31 -12.83
C VAL A 268 9.47 17.76 -13.00
N LEU A 269 10.77 18.02 -13.13
CA LEU A 269 11.31 19.37 -13.31
C LEU A 269 10.95 20.00 -14.67
N ARG A 270 10.51 19.21 -15.65
CA ARG A 270 10.02 19.68 -16.95
C ARG A 270 8.52 19.99 -16.94
N LEU A 271 7.81 19.72 -15.84
CA LEU A 271 6.39 20.04 -15.74
C LEU A 271 6.18 21.56 -15.65
N PRO A 272 5.02 22.07 -16.09
CA PRO A 272 4.70 23.49 -16.02
C PRO A 272 4.87 24.07 -14.60
N PRO A 273 5.29 25.35 -14.45
CA PRO A 273 5.55 25.95 -13.14
C PRO A 273 4.37 25.97 -12.16
N ALA A 274 3.14 25.84 -12.66
CA ALA A 274 1.94 25.71 -11.85
C ALA A 274 1.89 24.40 -11.03
N ILE A 275 2.67 23.39 -11.43
CA ILE A 275 2.78 22.11 -10.72
C ILE A 275 4.00 22.16 -9.79
N PRO A 276 3.85 21.91 -8.48
CA PRO A 276 4.97 21.97 -7.56
C PRO A 276 6.05 20.95 -7.92
N HIS A 277 7.24 21.43 -8.27
CA HIS A 277 8.38 20.56 -8.56
C HIS A 277 8.89 19.79 -7.33
N THR A 278 8.52 20.24 -6.12
CA THR A 278 8.72 19.53 -4.85
C THR A 278 8.06 18.16 -4.83
N LEU A 279 7.10 17.86 -5.73
CA LEU A 279 6.49 16.53 -5.83
C LEU A 279 7.52 15.40 -6.02
N VAL A 280 8.69 15.70 -6.63
CA VAL A 280 9.78 14.73 -6.80
C VAL A 280 10.27 14.14 -5.48
N ILE A 281 10.39 14.94 -4.42
CA ILE A 281 10.97 14.47 -3.15
C ILE A 281 10.05 13.45 -2.47
N PHE A 282 8.74 13.55 -2.67
CA PHE A 282 7.75 12.63 -2.12
C PHE A 282 7.75 11.26 -2.78
N HIS A 283 8.37 11.14 -3.95
CA HIS A 283 8.66 9.85 -4.57
C HIS A 283 10.04 9.33 -4.17
N VAL A 284 11.07 10.15 -4.39
CA VAL A 284 12.47 9.74 -4.28
C VAL A 284 12.83 9.41 -2.83
N VAL A 285 12.40 10.21 -1.86
CA VAL A 285 12.76 9.98 -0.44
C VAL A 285 12.19 8.65 0.08
N PRO A 286 10.88 8.34 -0.04
CA PRO A 286 10.37 7.02 0.37
C PRO A 286 11.04 5.86 -0.36
N ALA A 287 11.32 5.99 -1.67
CA ALA A 287 12.02 4.96 -2.43
C ALA A 287 13.41 4.66 -1.82
N TRP A 288 14.21 5.69 -1.58
CA TRP A 288 15.54 5.53 -0.99
C TRP A 288 15.53 5.05 0.47
N ILE A 289 14.50 5.39 1.25
CA ILE A 289 14.29 4.82 2.58
C ILE A 289 14.10 3.30 2.49
N THR A 290 13.23 2.82 1.58
CA THR A 290 12.99 1.38 1.42
C THR A 290 14.23 0.63 0.91
N ILE A 291 14.98 1.24 0.00
CA ILE A 291 16.28 0.73 -0.48
C ILE A 291 17.28 0.60 0.67
N ALA A 292 17.44 1.65 1.49
CA ALA A 292 18.35 1.63 2.62
C ALA A 292 17.98 0.55 3.66
N LEU A 293 16.69 0.38 3.93
CA LEU A 293 16.19 -0.69 4.80
C LEU A 293 16.50 -2.08 4.23
N ALA A 294 16.33 -2.28 2.92
CA ALA A 294 16.66 -3.54 2.27
C ALA A 294 18.16 -3.84 2.30
N ILE A 295 19.03 -2.84 2.05
CA ILE A 295 20.49 -2.98 2.16
C ILE A 295 20.89 -3.34 3.58
N ARG A 296 20.33 -2.66 4.60
CA ARG A 296 20.59 -3.00 6.00
C ARG A 296 20.18 -4.45 6.29
N GLY A 297 19.08 -4.91 5.70
CA GLY A 297 18.65 -6.30 5.73
C GLY A 297 19.66 -7.28 5.13
N VAL A 298 20.20 -6.96 3.95
CA VAL A 298 21.27 -7.73 3.27
C VAL A 298 22.52 -7.80 4.14
N VAL A 299 23.03 -6.67 4.61
CA VAL A 299 24.26 -6.59 5.43
C VAL A 299 24.10 -7.42 6.70
N ARG A 300 22.95 -7.31 7.37
CA ARG A 300 22.67 -8.11 8.57
C ARG A 300 22.56 -9.60 8.26
N ALA A 301 21.95 -9.99 7.15
CA ALA A 301 21.83 -11.40 6.77
C ALA A 301 23.21 -12.01 6.47
N ARG A 302 24.09 -11.26 5.80
CA ARG A 302 25.48 -11.65 5.53
C ARG A 302 26.31 -11.81 6.78
N ALA A 303 26.23 -10.85 7.70
CA ALA A 303 26.94 -10.91 8.98
C ALA A 303 26.54 -12.14 9.82
N LEU A 304 25.32 -12.65 9.62
CA LEU A 304 24.81 -13.85 10.28
C LEU A 304 24.97 -15.13 9.44
N GLY A 305 25.62 -15.07 8.27
CA GLY A 305 25.77 -16.23 7.37
C GLY A 305 24.46 -16.76 6.77
N ASN A 306 23.35 -16.01 6.86
CA ASN A 306 22.03 -16.48 6.41
C ASN A 306 21.79 -16.08 4.94
N THR A 307 22.27 -16.92 4.02
CA THR A 307 22.18 -16.70 2.58
C THR A 307 20.75 -16.76 2.03
N ALA A 308 19.88 -17.58 2.62
CA ALA A 308 18.46 -17.64 2.27
C ALA A 308 17.74 -16.32 2.60
N ARG A 309 18.07 -15.72 3.75
CA ARG A 309 17.56 -14.40 4.15
C ARG A 309 18.17 -13.27 3.33
N GLU A 310 19.44 -13.37 2.98
CA GLU A 310 20.09 -12.46 2.04
C GLU A 310 19.34 -12.45 0.70
N ARG A 311 19.00 -13.62 0.14
CA ARG A 311 18.25 -13.74 -1.12
C ARG A 311 16.89 -13.02 -1.06
N GLN A 312 16.14 -13.17 0.03
CA GLN A 312 14.86 -12.48 0.21
C GLN A 312 15.03 -10.95 0.22
N TRP A 313 16.02 -10.45 0.99
CA TRP A 313 16.32 -9.01 1.00
C TRP A 313 16.80 -8.50 -0.34
N ARG A 314 17.55 -9.31 -1.09
CA ARG A 314 18.01 -8.99 -2.44
C ARG A 314 16.84 -8.86 -3.42
N TRP A 315 15.84 -9.75 -3.37
CA TRP A 315 14.65 -9.62 -4.21
C TRP A 315 13.82 -8.38 -3.86
N ALA A 316 13.63 -8.11 -2.56
CA ALA A 316 12.99 -6.88 -2.11
C ALA A 316 13.74 -5.62 -2.61
N LEU A 317 15.07 -5.61 -2.49
CA LEU A 317 15.93 -4.53 -2.98
C LEU A 317 15.73 -4.26 -4.46
N TRP A 318 15.69 -5.30 -5.31
CA TRP A 318 15.46 -5.11 -6.75
C TRP A 318 14.08 -4.50 -7.05
N GLY A 319 13.05 -4.91 -6.31
CA GLY A 319 11.72 -4.29 -6.43
C GLY A 319 11.73 -2.80 -6.06
N PHE A 320 12.37 -2.44 -4.94
CA PHE A 320 12.50 -1.04 -4.51
C PHE A 320 13.38 -0.21 -5.45
N ALA A 321 14.50 -0.78 -5.90
CA ALA A 321 15.44 -0.12 -6.80
C ALA A 321 14.86 0.17 -8.18
N ALA A 322 13.98 -0.70 -8.68
CA ALA A 322 13.29 -0.49 -9.96
C ALA A 322 12.13 0.51 -9.86
N ALA A 323 11.66 0.89 -8.66
CA ALA A 323 10.48 1.73 -8.50
C ALA A 323 10.58 3.10 -9.21
N PRO A 324 11.70 3.86 -9.11
CA PRO A 324 11.83 5.14 -9.84
C PRO A 324 11.89 4.98 -11.36
N THR A 325 12.50 3.89 -11.84
CA THR A 325 12.52 3.56 -13.27
C THR A 325 11.11 3.27 -13.78
N PHE A 326 10.35 2.44 -13.05
CA PHE A 326 8.97 2.14 -13.42
C PHE A 326 8.05 3.36 -13.29
N ALA A 327 8.32 4.29 -12.38
CA ALA A 327 7.60 5.56 -12.34
C ALA A 327 7.76 6.33 -13.66
N SER A 328 8.97 6.33 -14.22
CA SER A 328 9.28 6.99 -15.49
C SER A 328 8.70 6.25 -16.70
N LEU A 329 8.78 4.91 -16.70
CA LEU A 329 8.23 4.08 -17.79
C LEU A 329 6.71 4.11 -17.82
N TYR A 330 6.05 4.14 -16.66
CA TYR A 330 4.61 4.18 -16.56
C TYR A 330 4.03 5.44 -17.23
N ALA A 331 4.74 6.58 -17.12
CA ALA A 331 4.37 7.81 -17.81
C ALA A 331 4.34 7.67 -19.36
N GLN A 332 4.88 6.60 -19.93
CA GLN A 332 4.87 6.34 -21.38
C GLN A 332 3.68 5.46 -21.83
N ILE A 333 2.97 4.84 -20.89
CA ILE A 333 1.91 3.84 -21.18
C ILE A 333 0.53 4.26 -20.64
N VAL A 334 0.39 5.51 -20.21
CA VAL A 334 -0.89 6.06 -19.74
C VAL A 334 -1.88 6.28 -20.90
N PRO A 335 -3.19 6.40 -20.61
CA PRO A 335 -4.19 6.64 -21.65
C PRO A 335 -3.85 7.84 -22.54
N PRO A 336 -4.15 7.81 -23.86
CA PRO A 336 -3.85 8.91 -24.77
C PRO A 336 -4.49 10.27 -24.41
N VAL A 337 -5.54 10.25 -23.59
CA VAL A 337 -6.22 11.44 -23.09
C VAL A 337 -5.44 12.16 -21.97
N PHE A 338 -4.39 11.53 -21.42
CA PHE A 338 -3.59 12.10 -20.35
C PHE A 338 -2.69 13.20 -20.88
N THR A 339 -2.61 14.31 -20.16
CA THR A 339 -1.56 15.30 -20.37
C THR A 339 -0.21 14.75 -19.90
N VAL A 340 0.88 15.42 -20.28
CA VAL A 340 2.22 15.08 -19.78
C VAL A 340 2.28 15.13 -18.25
N ALA A 341 1.57 16.09 -17.63
CA ALA A 341 1.47 16.19 -16.17
C ALA A 341 0.77 14.98 -15.56
N ASP A 342 -0.40 14.60 -16.11
CA ASP A 342 -1.14 13.43 -15.65
C ASP A 342 -0.28 12.17 -15.75
N ALA A 343 0.47 12.02 -16.85
CA ALA A 343 1.35 10.89 -17.09
C ALA A 343 2.47 10.76 -16.04
N VAL A 344 3.18 11.86 -15.76
CA VAL A 344 4.31 11.88 -14.81
C VAL A 344 3.82 11.66 -13.37
N LEU A 345 2.68 12.25 -12.99
CA LEU A 345 2.08 12.07 -11.67
C LEU A 345 1.55 10.64 -11.49
N ALA A 346 0.85 10.10 -12.48
CA ALA A 346 0.38 8.71 -12.45
C ALA A 346 1.57 7.74 -12.37
N GLY A 347 2.69 8.07 -13.03
CA GLY A 347 3.93 7.31 -12.92
C GLY A 347 4.44 7.21 -11.48
N GLY A 348 4.50 8.33 -10.75
CA GLY A 348 4.90 8.34 -9.34
C GLY A 348 3.95 7.58 -8.42
N MET A 349 2.66 7.57 -8.75
CA MET A 349 1.60 6.95 -7.94
C MET A 349 1.45 5.44 -8.19
N ASP A 350 1.42 5.02 -9.46
CA ASP A 350 1.06 3.66 -9.90
C ASP A 350 2.26 2.87 -10.41
N GLY A 351 3.15 3.51 -11.18
CA GLY A 351 4.30 2.84 -11.78
C GLY A 351 5.19 2.18 -10.73
N THR A 352 5.38 2.85 -9.60
CA THR A 352 6.22 2.41 -8.47
C THR A 352 5.75 1.11 -7.83
N VAL A 353 4.45 0.85 -7.85
CA VAL A 353 3.82 -0.31 -7.22
C VAL A 353 4.18 -1.60 -7.96
N ILE A 354 4.36 -1.53 -9.29
CA ILE A 354 4.54 -2.68 -10.17
C ILE A 354 5.78 -3.52 -9.78
N PRO A 355 7.02 -2.98 -9.75
CA PRO A 355 8.20 -3.79 -9.46
C PRO A 355 8.23 -4.28 -8.01
N ILE A 356 7.69 -3.50 -7.06
CA ILE A 356 7.61 -3.90 -5.65
C ILE A 356 6.65 -5.08 -5.48
N THR A 357 5.53 -5.07 -6.20
CA THR A 357 4.54 -6.16 -6.16
C THR A 357 5.05 -7.41 -6.86
N ALA A 358 5.75 -7.25 -7.98
CA ALA A 358 6.38 -8.36 -8.68
C ALA A 358 7.44 -9.04 -7.81
N SER A 359 8.31 -8.26 -7.14
CA SER A 359 9.32 -8.83 -6.23
C SER A 359 8.67 -9.52 -5.04
N PHE A 360 7.61 -8.94 -4.47
CA PHE A 360 6.81 -9.56 -3.42
C PHE A 360 6.22 -10.91 -3.86
N ALA A 361 5.61 -10.96 -5.05
CA ALA A 361 5.02 -12.18 -5.60
C ALA A 361 6.07 -13.30 -5.75
N LEU A 362 7.26 -12.96 -6.26
CA LEU A 362 8.38 -13.90 -6.39
C LEU A 362 8.86 -14.42 -5.03
N MET A 363 8.99 -13.54 -4.03
CA MET A 363 9.34 -13.91 -2.66
C MET A 363 8.35 -14.91 -2.06
N VAL A 364 7.05 -14.63 -2.22
CA VAL A 364 5.97 -15.48 -1.71
C VAL A 364 5.95 -16.82 -2.43
N HIS A 365 6.07 -16.81 -3.76
CA HIS A 365 6.06 -18.03 -4.57
C HIS A 365 7.21 -18.96 -4.19
N ALA A 366 8.43 -18.44 -4.04
CA ALA A 366 9.58 -19.22 -3.64
C ALA A 366 9.39 -19.82 -2.24
N ALA A 367 8.92 -19.03 -1.27
CA ALA A 367 8.68 -19.51 0.08
C ALA A 367 7.61 -20.63 0.13
N ALA A 368 6.51 -20.47 -0.62
CA ALA A 368 5.47 -21.48 -0.72
C ALA A 368 5.97 -22.77 -1.40
N ARG A 369 6.86 -22.65 -2.39
CA ARG A 369 7.46 -23.79 -3.07
C ARG A 369 8.41 -24.57 -2.16
N SER A 370 9.27 -23.89 -1.41
CA SER A 370 10.18 -24.52 -0.46
C SER A 370 9.43 -25.31 0.61
N GLN A 371 8.33 -24.76 1.17
CA GLN A 371 7.51 -25.48 2.14
C GLN A 371 6.91 -26.76 1.55
N ARG A 372 6.35 -26.71 0.33
CA ARG A 372 5.79 -27.90 -0.32
C ARG A 372 6.84 -28.99 -0.51
N GLN A 373 8.09 -28.63 -0.83
CA GLN A 373 9.17 -29.60 -0.98
C GLN A 373 9.54 -30.24 0.35
N ALA A 374 9.60 -29.47 1.43
CA ALA A 374 9.82 -30.00 2.78
C ALA A 374 8.70 -30.95 3.22
N ASP A 375 7.43 -30.56 3.04
CA ASP A 375 6.27 -31.39 3.38
C ASP A 375 6.26 -32.73 2.62
N HIS A 376 6.76 -32.76 1.37
CA HIS A 376 6.91 -33.99 0.58
C HIS A 376 8.07 -34.87 1.04
N GLN A 377 9.18 -34.28 1.50
CA GLN A 377 10.33 -35.04 2.02
C GLN A 377 10.04 -35.68 3.37
N ASP A 378 9.23 -35.03 4.21
CA ASP A 378 8.79 -35.55 5.52
C ASP A 378 7.67 -36.62 5.42
N GLN A 379 7.14 -36.88 4.23
CA GLN A 379 6.26 -38.02 3.92
C GLN A 379 7.04 -39.06 3.11
N PRO A 380 7.92 -39.87 3.72
CA PRO A 380 8.49 -41.03 3.02
C PRO A 380 7.34 -41.96 2.62
N ASP A 381 7.37 -42.46 1.38
CA ASP A 381 6.37 -43.33 0.77
C ASP A 381 5.75 -44.31 1.77
N ALA A 382 4.53 -44.01 2.22
CA ALA A 382 3.68 -44.96 2.94
C ALA A 382 3.28 -46.17 2.04
N LEU A 383 3.73 -46.19 0.78
CA LEU A 383 3.56 -47.26 -0.19
C LEU A 383 4.79 -48.18 -0.30
N ALA A 384 5.89 -47.92 0.42
CA ALA A 384 7.06 -48.79 0.43
C ALA A 384 7.05 -49.87 1.54
N VAL A 385 5.95 -49.99 2.30
CA VAL A 385 5.79 -50.96 3.41
C VAL A 385 4.51 -51.80 3.28
N ALA A 386 3.97 -51.97 2.07
CA ALA A 386 2.83 -52.85 1.81
C ALA A 386 3.24 -54.10 1.03
#